data_AF-A0A3C1PX70-F1
#
_entry.id   AF-A0A3C1PX70-F1
#
_cell.length_a   1.000
_cell.length_b   1.000
_cell.length_c   1.000
_cell.angle_alpha   90.00
_cell.angle_beta   90.00
_cell.angle_gamma   90.00
#
_symmetry.space_group_name_H-M   'P 1'
#
loop_
_entity.id
_entity.type
_entity.pdbx_description
1 polymer ?
#
loop_
_entity_poly.entity_id
_entity_poly.type
_entity_poly.pdbx_seq_one_letter_code
_entity_poly.pdbx_strand_id
1 'polypeptide(L)'
;MGLEFEKIAALEDVARELNDSRLRWAVTNGLGEYPDSIGRDLDVLVEGPLGLAVGHVIKVLESAGWVVLPNRQGWIWWIVAFRESSDGSLISLQVDLFKHLQWAFTWVVDKVGNKEDLIRRGPFYEDPVAAVGKRFMLHALSTGVTKFREKPAYLDFSERELAVLPSILTRLSGRHWPEIVKAVSSKDLTLLESELGSFRRRCLLNAIWTKRPIARLASAIQKQWVVNLFPRQGAPVIELTSGNDCESRKLLETITEEFRNLVYQEVQIVEDSAKKKARHWCRLSCLQVVLIFVNTPIPAGLKAEITLGRDEDDQIYWKSQGLDSRCNTESTRNLKIFLLNFFKKKSSVLKEQYRFGAVAIRH
;
A
#
# COMPACT_ATOMS: atom_id res chain seq x y z
N MET A 1 20.21 7.87 17.48
CA MET A 1 20.20 7.51 16.04
C MET A 1 18.93 8.07 15.45
N GLY A 2 18.95 8.63 14.24
CA GLY A 2 17.74 9.24 13.65
C GLY A 2 16.68 8.20 13.30
N LEU A 3 15.40 8.57 13.34
CA LEU A 3 14.27 7.67 13.04
C LEU A 3 14.38 7.03 11.64
N GLU A 4 14.91 7.78 10.67
CA GLU A 4 15.12 7.27 9.30
C GLU A 4 16.18 6.16 9.27
N PHE A 5 17.23 6.24 10.10
CA PHE A 5 18.26 5.20 10.17
C PHE A 5 17.68 3.88 10.68
N GLU A 6 16.80 3.93 11.68
CA GLU A 6 16.14 2.73 12.22
C GLU A 6 15.21 2.07 11.20
N LYS A 7 14.48 2.89 10.43
CA LYS A 7 13.65 2.43 9.31
C LYS A 7 14.50 1.79 8.21
N ILE A 8 15.59 2.43 7.80
CA ILE A 8 16.51 1.89 6.78
C ILE A 8 17.07 0.54 7.26
N ALA A 9 17.59 0.48 8.49
CA ALA A 9 18.14 -0.74 9.06
C ALA A 9 17.13 -1.90 9.06
N ALA A 10 15.88 -1.63 9.46
CA ALA A 10 14.82 -2.63 9.44
C ALA A 10 14.51 -3.14 8.01
N LEU A 11 14.49 -2.25 7.01
CA LEU A 11 14.27 -2.64 5.61
C LEU A 11 15.48 -3.37 5.01
N GLU A 12 16.69 -3.02 5.42
CA GLU A 12 17.90 -3.76 5.05
C GLU A 12 17.90 -5.18 5.61
N ASP A 13 17.46 -5.38 6.85
CA ASP A 13 17.32 -6.71 7.45
C ASP A 13 16.26 -7.53 6.72
N VAL A 14 15.15 -6.91 6.32
CA VAL A 14 14.14 -7.54 5.47
C VAL A 14 14.76 -7.97 4.13
N ALA A 15 15.54 -7.10 3.49
CA ALA A 15 16.23 -7.43 2.24
C ALA A 15 17.22 -8.60 2.41
N ARG A 16 17.98 -8.64 3.51
CA ARG A 16 18.89 -9.75 3.83
C ARG A 16 18.14 -11.07 3.98
N GLU A 17 17.07 -11.11 4.77
CA GLU A 17 16.24 -12.31 4.93
C GLU A 17 15.64 -12.76 3.58
N LEU A 18 15.17 -11.82 2.75
CA LEU A 18 14.64 -12.16 1.43
C LEU A 18 15.73 -12.71 0.49
N ASN A 19 16.96 -12.22 0.57
CA ASN A 19 18.10 -12.78 -0.17
C ASN A 19 18.40 -14.23 0.22
N ASP A 20 18.19 -14.58 1.49
CA ASP A 20 18.43 -15.93 2.02
C ASP A 20 17.22 -16.89 1.78
N SER A 21 16.03 -16.34 1.53
CA SER A 21 14.76 -17.08 1.42
C SER A 21 14.59 -17.97 0.17
N ARG A 22 15.57 -18.01 -0.74
CA ARG A 22 15.48 -18.60 -2.10
C ARG A 22 14.39 -18.02 -3.00
N LEU A 23 13.67 -16.98 -2.57
CA LEU A 23 12.68 -16.28 -3.38
C LEU A 23 13.41 -15.36 -4.37
N ARG A 24 12.88 -15.27 -5.61
CA ARG A 24 13.30 -14.22 -6.53
C ARG A 24 12.45 -13.00 -6.26
N TRP A 25 13.09 -11.88 -5.95
CA TRP A 25 12.43 -10.63 -5.61
C TRP A 25 13.24 -9.45 -6.12
N ALA A 26 12.58 -8.31 -6.31
CA ALA A 26 13.24 -7.04 -6.55
C ALA A 26 12.36 -5.87 -6.13
N VAL A 27 13.00 -4.80 -5.71
CA VAL A 27 12.37 -3.51 -5.48
C VAL A 27 12.03 -2.87 -6.82
N THR A 28 10.81 -2.37 -6.91
CA THR A 28 10.26 -1.67 -8.07
C THR A 28 10.19 -0.17 -7.85
N ASN A 29 10.14 0.29 -6.60
CA ASN A 29 10.08 1.69 -6.23
C ASN A 29 10.38 1.86 -4.73
N GLY A 30 10.87 3.04 -4.34
CA GLY A 30 11.15 3.40 -2.94
C GLY A 30 12.63 3.59 -2.60
N LEU A 31 13.58 3.28 -3.50
CA LEU A 31 15.03 3.40 -3.23
C LEU A 31 15.71 4.62 -3.87
N GLY A 32 14.94 5.63 -4.28
CA GLY A 32 15.45 6.77 -5.04
C GLY A 32 16.60 7.52 -4.34
N GLU A 33 16.50 7.71 -3.04
CA GLU A 33 17.41 8.48 -2.19
C GLU A 33 18.27 7.62 -1.25
N TYR A 34 18.23 6.29 -1.41
CA TYR A 34 19.05 5.38 -0.60
C TYR A 34 20.55 5.59 -0.92
N PRO A 35 21.46 5.65 0.08
CA PRO A 35 21.29 5.23 1.48
C PRO A 35 20.85 6.32 2.47
N ASP A 36 20.61 7.55 2.03
CA ASP A 36 20.30 8.66 2.92
C ASP A 36 18.84 8.64 3.40
N SER A 37 17.93 8.20 2.54
CA SER A 37 16.52 7.98 2.87
C SER A 37 15.94 6.80 2.09
N ILE A 38 14.87 6.20 2.60
CA ILE A 38 14.02 5.31 1.81
C ILE A 38 12.65 5.95 1.68
N GLY A 39 12.00 5.72 0.53
CA GLY A 39 10.62 6.11 0.31
C GLY A 39 9.70 5.64 1.45
N ARG A 40 8.55 6.31 1.56
CA ARG A 40 7.51 5.95 2.53
C ARG A 40 7.13 4.47 2.47
N ASP A 41 6.98 3.97 1.24
CA ASP A 41 6.67 2.60 0.89
C ASP A 41 7.80 2.00 0.04
N LEU A 42 8.14 0.76 0.37
CA LEU A 42 9.04 -0.07 -0.43
C LEU A 42 8.20 -1.07 -1.23
N ASP A 43 8.18 -0.89 -2.55
CA ASP A 43 7.37 -1.70 -3.45
C ASP A 43 8.18 -2.86 -4.00
N VAL A 44 7.79 -4.09 -3.66
CA VAL A 44 8.57 -5.28 -3.96
C VAL A 44 7.78 -6.25 -4.83
N LEU A 45 8.36 -6.54 -5.99
CA LEU A 45 7.93 -7.63 -6.84
C LEU A 45 8.53 -8.94 -6.33
N VAL A 46 7.69 -9.96 -6.17
CA VAL A 46 8.10 -11.29 -5.72
C VAL A 46 7.62 -12.35 -6.69
N GLU A 47 8.53 -13.18 -7.19
CA GLU A 47 8.20 -14.41 -7.89
C GLU A 47 7.99 -15.56 -6.88
N GLY A 48 6.89 -16.29 -7.06
CA GLY A 48 6.59 -17.46 -6.24
C GLY A 48 5.47 -17.21 -5.22
N PRO A 49 5.46 -17.95 -4.10
CA PRO A 49 4.40 -17.83 -3.10
C PRO A 49 4.54 -16.54 -2.27
N LEU A 50 3.71 -15.53 -2.56
CA LEU A 50 3.71 -14.26 -1.80
C LEU A 50 3.58 -14.46 -0.28
N GLY A 51 2.83 -15.48 0.15
CA GLY A 51 2.71 -15.79 1.58
C GLY A 51 4.06 -16.07 2.24
N LEU A 52 5.01 -16.72 1.54
CA LEU A 52 6.35 -16.94 2.10
C LEU A 52 7.08 -15.62 2.30
N ALA A 53 7.09 -14.73 1.31
CA ALA A 53 7.68 -13.40 1.45
C ALA A 53 7.04 -12.60 2.59
N VAL A 54 5.71 -12.60 2.69
CA VAL A 54 4.97 -11.98 3.80
C VAL A 54 5.45 -12.54 5.15
N GLY A 55 5.60 -13.86 5.26
CA GLY A 55 6.12 -14.53 6.46
C GLY A 55 7.53 -14.08 6.84
N HIS A 56 8.44 -13.96 5.86
CA HIS A 56 9.80 -13.46 6.09
C HIS A 56 9.79 -12.00 6.58
N VAL A 57 9.02 -11.12 5.92
CA VAL A 57 8.93 -9.71 6.34
C VAL A 57 8.36 -9.59 7.77
N ILE A 58 7.27 -10.29 8.08
CA ILE A 58 6.68 -10.29 9.43
C ILE A 58 7.70 -10.78 10.46
N LYS A 59 8.35 -11.92 10.19
CA LYS A 59 9.35 -12.52 11.11
C LYS A 59 10.45 -11.54 11.46
N VAL A 60 11.06 -10.89 10.46
CA VAL A 60 12.16 -9.94 10.67
C VAL A 60 11.70 -8.75 11.50
N LEU A 61 10.61 -8.10 11.09
CA LEU A 61 10.11 -6.90 11.75
C LEU A 61 9.66 -7.19 13.20
N GLU A 62 8.94 -8.28 13.45
CA GLU A 62 8.53 -8.64 14.81
C GLU A 62 9.72 -8.99 15.71
N SER A 63 10.73 -9.68 15.17
CA SER A 63 11.96 -10.00 15.91
C SER A 63 12.73 -8.73 16.31
N ALA A 64 12.60 -7.66 15.52
CA ALA A 64 13.15 -6.34 15.81
C ALA A 64 12.20 -5.45 16.65
N GLY A 65 11.13 -6.00 17.22
CA GLY A 65 10.21 -5.31 18.13
C GLY A 65 9.16 -4.43 17.43
N TRP A 66 8.96 -4.56 16.13
CA TRP A 66 7.92 -3.82 15.42
C TRP A 66 6.55 -4.46 15.59
N VAL A 67 5.52 -3.63 15.68
CA VAL A 67 4.12 -4.06 15.54
C VAL A 67 3.79 -4.11 14.05
N VAL A 68 3.43 -5.29 13.55
CA VAL A 68 3.22 -5.52 12.11
C VAL A 68 1.74 -5.73 11.77
N LEU A 69 1.23 -4.99 10.80
CA LEU A 69 -0.16 -4.97 10.33
C LEU A 69 -0.20 -5.48 8.88
N PRO A 70 -0.28 -6.81 8.65
CA PRO A 70 -0.38 -7.36 7.30
C PRO A 70 -1.81 -7.24 6.76
N ASN A 71 -2.00 -6.47 5.70
CA ASN A 71 -3.29 -6.30 5.03
C ASN A 71 -3.23 -6.79 3.59
N ARG A 72 -4.16 -7.69 3.21
CA ARG A 72 -4.25 -8.20 1.85
C ARG A 72 -5.35 -7.50 1.06
N GLN A 73 -4.96 -6.84 -0.02
CA GLN A 73 -5.87 -6.20 -0.97
C GLN A 73 -5.72 -6.86 -2.35
N GLY A 74 -6.53 -7.89 -2.59
CA GLY A 74 -6.49 -8.68 -3.82
C GLY A 74 -5.22 -9.52 -3.94
N TRP A 75 -4.38 -9.19 -4.93
CA TRP A 75 -3.09 -9.85 -5.18
C TRP A 75 -1.90 -9.08 -4.58
N ILE A 76 -2.16 -7.96 -3.89
CA ILE A 76 -1.16 -7.13 -3.22
C ILE A 76 -1.27 -7.32 -1.71
N TRP A 77 -0.13 -7.37 -1.04
CA TRP A 77 -0.02 -7.28 0.41
C TRP A 77 0.60 -5.94 0.78
N TRP A 78 -0.07 -5.22 1.67
CA TRP A 78 0.47 -4.04 2.33
C TRP A 78 0.90 -4.47 3.72
N ILE A 79 2.20 -4.49 3.97
CA ILE A 79 2.77 -4.80 5.27
C ILE A 79 3.18 -3.48 5.89
N VAL A 80 2.31 -2.96 6.75
CA VAL A 80 2.59 -1.78 7.55
C VAL A 80 3.26 -2.23 8.84
N ALA A 81 4.27 -1.50 9.30
CA ALA A 81 4.82 -1.71 10.63
C ALA A 81 5.12 -0.39 11.32
N PHE A 82 5.03 -0.41 12.65
CA PHE A 82 5.45 0.72 13.49
C PHE A 82 6.13 0.26 14.77
N ARG A 83 6.95 1.13 15.34
CA ARG A 83 7.67 0.90 16.60
C ARG A 83 7.81 2.20 17.36
N GLU A 84 7.77 2.11 18.70
CA GLU A 84 8.10 3.23 19.58
C GLU A 84 9.61 3.31 19.79
N SER A 85 10.15 4.50 19.55
CA SER A 85 11.54 4.85 19.78
C SER A 85 11.78 5.12 21.27
N SER A 86 13.05 5.17 21.68
CA SER A 86 13.46 5.42 23.07
C SER A 86 13.01 6.80 23.60
N ASP A 87 12.79 7.77 22.71
CA ASP A 87 12.30 9.11 23.05
C ASP A 87 10.76 9.20 23.08
N GLY A 88 10.06 8.07 22.87
CA GLY A 88 8.61 8.00 22.82
C GLY A 88 8.01 8.44 21.47
N SER A 89 8.82 8.83 20.48
CA SER A 89 8.34 9.02 19.11
C SER A 89 7.99 7.69 18.46
N LEU A 90 7.15 7.69 17.43
CA LEU A 90 6.87 6.49 16.65
C LEU A 90 7.51 6.54 15.28
N ILE A 91 8.06 5.41 14.87
CA ILE A 91 8.62 5.18 13.54
C ILE A 91 7.68 4.24 12.81
N SER A 92 7.46 4.47 11.51
CA SER A 92 6.71 3.56 10.65
C SER A 92 7.40 3.29 9.33
N LEU A 93 7.02 2.15 8.75
CA LEU A 93 7.42 1.73 7.41
C LEU A 93 6.30 0.95 6.75
N GLN A 94 6.33 0.89 5.42
CA GLN A 94 5.42 0.08 4.63
C GLN A 94 6.20 -0.72 3.58
N VAL A 95 5.91 -2.02 3.50
CA VAL A 95 6.44 -2.91 2.45
C VAL A 95 5.28 -3.49 1.66
N ASP A 96 5.21 -3.14 0.38
CA ASP A 96 4.16 -3.55 -0.54
C ASP A 96 4.64 -4.73 -1.37
N LEU A 97 4.08 -5.92 -1.14
CA LEU A 97 4.47 -7.14 -1.85
C LEU A 97 3.43 -7.50 -2.91
N PHE A 98 3.86 -7.73 -4.15
CA PHE A 98 2.99 -8.16 -5.24
C PHE A 98 3.69 -9.10 -6.22
N LYS A 99 2.91 -9.93 -6.93
CA LYS A 99 3.44 -10.82 -8.00
C LYS A 99 3.51 -10.14 -9.36
N HIS A 100 2.69 -9.12 -9.55
CA HIS A 100 2.52 -8.45 -10.83
C HIS A 100 1.89 -7.09 -10.65
N LEU A 101 2.21 -6.19 -11.58
CA LEU A 101 1.53 -4.92 -11.78
C LEU A 101 0.59 -5.03 -12.97
N GLN A 102 -0.66 -4.58 -12.82
CA GLN A 102 -1.66 -4.72 -13.87
C GLN A 102 -2.44 -3.46 -14.19
N TRP A 103 -2.63 -3.27 -15.50
CA TRP A 103 -3.59 -2.35 -16.10
C TRP A 103 -4.59 -3.14 -16.94
N ALA A 104 -5.88 -3.07 -16.59
CA ALA A 104 -6.91 -3.94 -17.15
C ALA A 104 -6.45 -5.43 -17.15
N PHE A 105 -6.45 -6.08 -18.31
CA PHE A 105 -5.98 -7.46 -18.51
C PHE A 105 -4.48 -7.55 -18.84
N THR A 106 -3.77 -6.41 -18.89
CA THR A 106 -2.35 -6.34 -19.24
C THR A 106 -1.51 -6.39 -17.96
N TRP A 107 -0.69 -7.42 -17.82
CA TRP A 107 0.35 -7.46 -16.79
C TRP A 107 1.56 -6.66 -17.25
N VAL A 108 1.65 -5.44 -16.73
CA VAL A 108 2.70 -4.48 -17.01
C VAL A 108 4.04 -4.99 -16.49
N VAL A 109 4.03 -5.67 -15.35
CA VAL A 109 5.19 -6.37 -14.77
C VAL A 109 4.68 -7.71 -14.26
N ASP A 110 5.30 -8.83 -14.63
CA ASP A 110 4.84 -10.18 -14.28
C ASP A 110 5.94 -11.14 -13.82
N LYS A 111 7.19 -10.67 -13.76
CA LYS A 111 8.36 -11.42 -13.32
C LYS A 111 9.50 -10.47 -12.95
N VAL A 112 10.40 -10.94 -12.09
CA VAL A 112 11.64 -10.27 -11.73
C VAL A 112 12.66 -10.47 -12.85
N GLY A 113 13.34 -9.40 -13.23
CA GLY A 113 14.43 -9.40 -14.20
C GLY A 113 15.54 -10.41 -13.88
N ASN A 114 16.35 -10.76 -14.89
CA ASN A 114 17.48 -11.66 -14.66
C ASN A 114 18.48 -10.99 -13.71
N LYS A 115 19.25 -11.80 -12.98
CA LYS A 115 20.14 -11.28 -11.94
C LYS A 115 21.17 -10.29 -12.50
N GLU A 116 21.62 -10.47 -13.74
CA GLU A 116 22.56 -9.55 -14.39
C GLU A 116 21.95 -8.17 -14.71
N ASP A 117 20.62 -8.11 -14.86
CA ASP A 117 19.88 -6.88 -15.21
C ASP A 117 19.48 -6.07 -13.96
N LEU A 118 19.55 -6.67 -12.77
CA LEU A 118 19.18 -6.02 -11.51
C LEU A 118 20.27 -5.06 -11.05
N ILE A 119 19.85 -3.92 -10.48
CA ILE A 119 20.75 -2.94 -9.87
C ILE A 119 20.85 -3.26 -8.39
N ARG A 120 22.06 -3.55 -7.91
CA ARG A 120 22.29 -3.75 -6.47
C ARG A 120 22.50 -2.40 -5.78
N ARG A 121 21.70 -2.11 -4.75
CA ARG A 121 21.87 -0.97 -3.84
C ARG A 121 21.93 -1.49 -2.41
N GLY A 122 23.13 -1.57 -1.83
CA GLY A 122 23.32 -2.21 -0.52
C GLY A 122 22.82 -3.68 -0.53
N PRO A 123 21.94 -4.08 0.40
CA PRO A 123 21.33 -5.42 0.39
C PRO A 123 20.14 -5.56 -0.59
N PHE A 124 19.68 -4.47 -1.20
CA PHE A 124 18.54 -4.47 -2.11
C PHE A 124 18.94 -4.79 -3.55
N TYR A 125 18.01 -5.41 -4.27
CA TYR A 125 18.02 -5.53 -5.73
C TYR A 125 16.87 -4.72 -6.30
N GLU A 126 17.17 -3.75 -7.16
CA GLU A 126 16.20 -2.94 -7.89
C GLU A 126 16.05 -3.47 -9.33
N ASP A 127 14.82 -3.57 -9.81
CA ASP A 127 14.52 -4.02 -11.19
C ASP A 127 14.11 -2.81 -12.06
N PRO A 128 14.96 -2.39 -13.02
CA PRO A 128 14.65 -1.26 -13.90
C PRO A 128 13.39 -1.47 -14.74
N VAL A 129 13.09 -2.71 -15.15
CA VAL A 129 11.88 -3.02 -15.91
C VAL A 129 10.65 -2.82 -15.04
N ALA A 130 10.72 -3.25 -13.78
CA ALA A 130 9.63 -3.08 -12.85
C ALA A 130 9.45 -1.61 -12.45
N ALA A 131 10.55 -0.86 -12.28
CA ALA A 131 10.53 0.57 -12.02
C ALA A 131 9.85 1.37 -13.13
N VAL A 132 10.27 1.16 -14.40
CA VAL A 132 9.60 1.74 -15.57
C VAL A 132 8.14 1.29 -15.67
N GLY A 133 7.88 0.01 -15.39
CA GLY A 133 6.54 -0.56 -15.34
C GLY A 133 5.62 0.19 -14.37
N LYS A 134 6.11 0.47 -13.17
CA LYS A 134 5.36 1.16 -12.12
C LYS A 134 5.23 2.66 -12.38
N ARG A 135 6.36 3.36 -12.56
CA ARG A 135 6.45 4.83 -12.64
C ARG A 135 5.88 5.38 -13.95
N PHE A 136 6.06 4.67 -15.05
CA PHE A 136 5.62 5.14 -16.37
C PHE A 136 4.45 4.32 -16.91
N MET A 137 4.62 3.01 -17.11
CA MET A 137 3.66 2.24 -17.90
C MET A 137 2.26 2.20 -17.28
N LEU A 138 2.13 2.02 -15.96
CA LEU A 138 0.82 2.06 -15.30
C LEU A 138 0.10 3.40 -15.48
N HIS A 139 0.82 4.51 -15.43
CA HIS A 139 0.27 5.85 -15.59
C HIS A 139 -0.04 6.20 -17.04
N ALA A 140 0.86 5.87 -17.96
CA ALA A 140 0.68 6.03 -19.40
C ALA A 140 -0.58 5.27 -19.88
N LEU A 141 -0.78 4.05 -19.40
CA LEU A 141 -1.93 3.23 -19.76
C LEU A 141 -3.24 3.66 -19.08
N SER A 142 -3.20 4.13 -17.82
CA SER A 142 -4.40 4.49 -17.05
C SER A 142 -4.88 5.93 -17.29
N THR A 143 -4.01 6.90 -17.01
CA THR A 143 -4.34 8.34 -17.00
C THR A 143 -3.80 9.08 -18.21
N GLY A 144 -2.86 8.49 -18.94
CA GLY A 144 -2.25 9.09 -20.12
C GLY A 144 -1.20 10.09 -19.68
N VAL A 145 -1.13 11.22 -20.37
CA VAL A 145 -0.16 12.26 -20.06
C VAL A 145 -0.53 13.11 -18.83
N THR A 146 -1.77 13.03 -18.34
CA THR A 146 -2.23 13.80 -17.18
C THR A 146 -1.31 13.64 -15.96
N LYS A 147 -0.90 12.40 -15.65
CA LYS A 147 -0.03 12.19 -14.49
C LYS A 147 1.38 12.74 -14.68
N PHE A 148 1.88 12.75 -15.92
CA PHE A 148 3.20 13.29 -16.24
C PHE A 148 3.19 14.82 -16.26
N ARG A 149 2.04 15.46 -16.53
CA ARG A 149 1.85 16.90 -16.31
C ARG A 149 1.90 17.25 -14.81
N GLU A 150 1.21 16.47 -13.99
CA GLU A 150 1.20 16.65 -12.52
C GLU A 150 2.54 16.33 -11.86
N LYS A 151 3.25 15.32 -12.37
CA LYS A 151 4.53 14.84 -11.85
C LYS A 151 5.54 14.64 -12.99
N PRO A 152 6.18 15.72 -13.47
CA PRO A 152 7.14 15.65 -14.57
C PRO A 152 8.31 14.70 -14.31
N ALA A 153 8.75 14.59 -13.04
CA ALA A 153 9.84 13.71 -12.63
C ALA A 153 9.60 12.22 -12.92
N TYR A 154 8.36 11.81 -13.22
CA TYR A 154 8.07 10.42 -13.63
C TYR A 154 8.66 10.09 -15.01
N LEU A 155 9.04 11.11 -15.79
CA LEU A 155 9.76 10.99 -17.06
C LEU A 155 11.28 11.18 -16.91
N ASP A 156 11.80 11.30 -15.68
CA ASP A 156 13.24 11.29 -15.42
C ASP A 156 13.71 9.84 -15.35
N PHE A 157 14.17 9.32 -16.49
CA PHE A 157 14.69 7.96 -16.62
C PHE A 157 16.21 7.99 -16.60
N SER A 158 16.80 7.04 -15.88
CA SER A 158 18.21 6.69 -16.03
C SER A 158 18.48 6.06 -17.40
N GLU A 159 19.74 6.01 -17.81
CA GLU A 159 20.15 5.36 -19.05
C GLU A 159 19.70 3.89 -19.12
N ARG A 160 19.78 3.17 -18.00
CA ARG A 160 19.33 1.77 -17.92
C ARG A 160 17.82 1.65 -18.11
N GLU A 161 17.04 2.55 -17.51
CA GLU A 161 15.58 2.57 -17.68
C GLU A 161 15.18 2.92 -19.13
N LEU A 162 15.88 3.85 -19.77
CA LEU A 162 15.69 4.17 -21.19
C LEU A 162 16.05 2.98 -22.09
N ALA A 163 17.13 2.26 -21.78
CA ALA A 163 17.58 1.10 -22.55
C ALA A 163 16.56 -0.06 -22.53
N VAL A 164 15.84 -0.26 -21.40
CA VAL A 164 14.83 -1.32 -21.30
C VAL A 164 13.47 -0.90 -21.89
N LEU A 165 13.17 0.39 -21.98
CA LEU A 165 11.86 0.91 -22.42
C LEU A 165 11.37 0.32 -23.77
N PRO A 166 12.18 0.25 -24.86
CA PRO A 166 11.74 -0.34 -26.12
C PRO A 166 11.28 -1.80 -25.98
N SER A 167 11.99 -2.59 -25.15
CA SER A 167 11.66 -3.99 -24.92
C SER A 167 10.34 -4.13 -24.15
N ILE A 168 10.08 -3.24 -23.18
CA ILE A 168 8.84 -3.20 -22.40
C ILE A 168 7.66 -2.86 -23.31
N LEU A 169 7.77 -1.81 -24.12
CA LEU A 169 6.73 -1.41 -25.06
C LEU A 169 6.41 -2.53 -26.05
N THR A 170 7.45 -3.19 -26.56
CA THR A 170 7.31 -4.32 -27.49
C THR A 170 6.63 -5.52 -26.83
N ARG A 171 7.07 -5.92 -25.64
CA ARG A 171 6.47 -7.03 -24.89
C ARG A 171 4.98 -6.79 -24.61
N LEU A 172 4.61 -5.57 -24.23
CA LEU A 172 3.24 -5.24 -23.82
C LEU A 172 2.29 -5.14 -25.01
N SER A 173 2.73 -4.55 -26.12
CA SER A 173 1.90 -4.26 -27.28
C SER A 173 2.03 -5.24 -28.45
N GLY A 174 3.07 -6.07 -28.47
CA GLY A 174 3.42 -6.96 -29.58
C GLY A 174 4.15 -6.29 -30.76
N ARG A 175 4.59 -5.03 -30.65
CA ARG A 175 5.35 -4.33 -31.71
C ARG A 175 6.23 -3.19 -31.17
N HIS A 176 7.16 -2.69 -31.97
CA HIS A 176 8.00 -1.54 -31.60
C HIS A 176 7.25 -0.20 -31.60
N TRP A 177 7.69 0.72 -30.74
CA TRP A 177 7.12 2.07 -30.58
C TRP A 177 8.21 3.14 -30.43
N PRO A 178 8.97 3.42 -31.52
CA PRO A 178 10.08 4.37 -31.46
C PRO A 178 9.63 5.78 -31.08
N GLU A 179 8.46 6.23 -31.54
CA GLU A 179 7.94 7.56 -31.19
C GLU A 179 7.62 7.73 -29.70
N ILE A 180 7.19 6.67 -29.01
CA ILE A 180 7.03 6.73 -27.54
C ILE A 180 8.39 6.84 -26.85
N VAL A 181 9.39 6.09 -27.33
CA VAL A 181 10.75 6.16 -26.78
C VAL A 181 11.34 7.57 -26.98
N LYS A 182 11.16 8.13 -28.18
CA LYS A 182 11.54 9.50 -28.52
C LYS A 182 10.84 10.50 -27.61
N ALA A 183 9.51 10.41 -27.48
CA ALA A 183 8.71 11.30 -26.65
C ALA A 183 9.13 11.26 -25.17
N VAL A 184 9.44 10.08 -24.63
CA VAL A 184 9.96 9.96 -23.26
C VAL A 184 11.34 10.60 -23.14
N SER A 185 12.23 10.33 -24.10
CA SER A 185 13.61 10.86 -24.09
C SER A 185 13.64 12.39 -24.23
N SER A 186 12.76 12.97 -25.04
CA SER A 186 12.63 14.42 -25.23
C SER A 186 11.63 15.09 -24.29
N LYS A 187 11.01 14.31 -23.39
CA LYS A 187 9.90 14.76 -22.50
C LYS A 187 8.77 15.47 -23.27
N ASP A 188 8.51 15.05 -24.51
CA ASP A 188 7.46 15.61 -25.36
C ASP A 188 6.11 14.97 -25.03
N LEU A 189 5.34 15.66 -24.19
CA LEU A 189 4.01 15.20 -23.79
C LEU A 189 3.00 15.23 -24.94
N THR A 190 3.17 16.08 -25.94
CA THR A 190 2.25 16.18 -27.09
C THR A 190 2.40 14.96 -27.99
N LEU A 191 3.64 14.61 -28.34
CA LEU A 191 3.95 13.39 -29.08
C LEU A 191 3.56 12.13 -28.29
N LEU A 192 3.80 12.13 -26.97
CA LEU A 192 3.38 11.02 -26.13
C LEU A 192 1.85 10.85 -26.15
N GLU A 193 1.10 11.95 -26.02
CA GLU A 193 -0.37 11.92 -26.02
C GLU A 193 -0.95 11.38 -27.34
N SER A 194 -0.38 11.75 -28.49
CA SER A 194 -0.83 11.26 -29.79
C SER A 194 -0.62 9.75 -29.96
N GLU A 195 0.46 9.19 -29.40
CA GLU A 195 0.80 7.77 -29.53
C GLU A 195 0.08 6.87 -28.52
N LEU A 196 -0.18 7.37 -27.30
CA LEU A 196 -0.69 6.54 -26.20
C LEU A 196 -2.07 5.92 -26.49
N GLY A 197 -2.92 6.58 -27.27
CA GLY A 197 -4.23 6.03 -27.64
C GLY A 197 -4.11 4.73 -28.45
N SER A 198 -3.24 4.73 -29.46
CA SER A 198 -2.94 3.56 -30.30
C SER A 198 -2.22 2.47 -29.49
N PHE A 199 -1.27 2.87 -28.65
CA PHE A 199 -0.50 1.98 -27.80
C PHE A 199 -1.37 1.19 -26.82
N ARG A 200 -2.31 1.85 -26.15
CA ARG A 200 -3.27 1.21 -25.23
C ARG A 200 -4.10 0.13 -25.92
N ARG A 201 -4.63 0.43 -27.11
CA ARG A 201 -5.41 -0.53 -27.90
C ARG A 201 -4.59 -1.77 -28.22
N ARG A 202 -3.35 -1.58 -28.65
CA ARG A 202 -2.42 -2.70 -28.94
C ARG A 202 -2.08 -3.51 -27.70
N CYS A 203 -1.88 -2.87 -26.54
CA CYS A 203 -1.67 -3.58 -25.27
C CYS A 203 -2.87 -4.47 -24.91
N LEU A 204 -4.09 -3.95 -25.01
CA LEU A 204 -5.30 -4.73 -24.75
C LEU A 204 -5.43 -5.93 -25.68
N LEU A 205 -5.24 -5.72 -26.98
CA LEU A 205 -5.29 -6.79 -27.97
C LEU A 205 -4.23 -7.85 -27.68
N ASN A 206 -2.97 -7.45 -27.51
CA ASN A 206 -1.88 -8.36 -27.22
C ASN A 206 -2.09 -9.12 -25.89
N ALA A 207 -2.71 -8.49 -24.88
CA ALA A 207 -3.03 -9.14 -23.62
C ALA A 207 -4.00 -10.33 -23.76
N ILE A 208 -4.87 -10.33 -24.77
CA ILE A 208 -5.79 -11.43 -25.10
C ILE A 208 -5.03 -12.61 -25.73
N TRP A 209 -4.04 -12.32 -26.58
CA TRP A 209 -3.30 -13.32 -27.37
C TRP A 209 -2.03 -13.86 -26.70
N THR A 210 -1.68 -13.36 -25.52
CA THR A 210 -0.46 -13.73 -24.80
C THR A 210 -0.69 -14.92 -23.86
N LYS A 211 0.41 -15.55 -23.42
CA LYS A 211 0.36 -16.69 -22.49
C LYS A 211 -0.42 -16.32 -21.22
N ARG A 212 -1.31 -17.22 -20.78
CA ARG A 212 -2.17 -17.12 -19.57
C ARG A 212 -3.32 -16.08 -19.64
N PRO A 213 -4.15 -16.06 -20.69
CA PRO A 213 -5.27 -15.12 -20.80
C PRO A 213 -6.28 -15.28 -19.66
N ILE A 214 -6.55 -16.54 -19.25
CA ILE A 214 -7.47 -16.85 -18.14
C ILE A 214 -6.96 -16.27 -16.81
N ALA A 215 -5.67 -16.42 -16.50
CA ALA A 215 -5.10 -15.90 -15.25
C ALA A 215 -5.17 -14.36 -15.19
N ARG A 216 -4.96 -13.70 -16.34
CA ARG A 216 -5.06 -12.24 -16.46
C ARG A 216 -6.49 -11.74 -16.31
N LEU A 217 -7.44 -12.43 -16.95
CA LEU A 217 -8.87 -12.16 -16.79
C LEU A 217 -9.31 -12.36 -15.33
N ALA A 218 -8.95 -13.48 -14.72
CA ALA A 218 -9.23 -13.76 -13.32
C ALA A 218 -8.62 -12.70 -12.39
N SER A 219 -7.39 -12.26 -12.64
CA SER A 219 -6.72 -11.19 -11.90
C SER A 219 -7.42 -9.82 -12.07
N ALA A 220 -7.91 -9.52 -13.28
CA ALA A 220 -8.65 -8.30 -13.54
C ALA A 220 -10.05 -8.33 -12.89
N ILE A 221 -10.75 -9.47 -12.93
CA ILE A 221 -12.01 -9.68 -12.21
C ILE A 221 -11.77 -9.57 -10.71
N GLN A 222 -10.73 -10.22 -10.19
CA GLN A 222 -10.34 -10.11 -8.79
C GLN A 222 -10.09 -8.65 -8.41
N LYS A 223 -9.42 -7.86 -9.27
CA LYS A 223 -9.26 -6.41 -9.06
C LYS A 223 -10.59 -5.69 -8.97
N GLN A 224 -11.49 -5.92 -9.92
CA GLN A 224 -12.82 -5.29 -9.86
C GLN A 224 -13.57 -5.69 -8.60
N TRP A 225 -13.49 -6.97 -8.22
CA TRP A 225 -14.11 -7.49 -7.02
C TRP A 225 -13.54 -6.84 -5.75
N VAL A 226 -12.23 -6.96 -5.52
CA VAL A 226 -11.58 -6.54 -4.27
C VAL A 226 -11.30 -5.04 -4.18
N VAL A 227 -11.28 -4.31 -5.30
CA VAL A 227 -11.08 -2.86 -5.29
C VAL A 227 -12.42 -2.15 -5.42
N ASN A 228 -13.26 -2.55 -6.38
CA ASN A 228 -14.44 -1.76 -6.76
C ASN A 228 -15.77 -2.27 -6.21
N LEU A 229 -15.96 -3.58 -5.99
CA LEU A 229 -17.24 -4.13 -5.56
C LEU A 229 -17.29 -4.37 -4.05
N PHE A 230 -16.30 -5.08 -3.52
CA PHE A 230 -16.22 -5.54 -2.14
C PHE A 230 -14.80 -5.32 -1.57
N PRO A 231 -14.34 -4.07 -1.45
CA PRO A 231 -13.08 -3.78 -0.80
C PRO A 231 -13.13 -4.17 0.67
N ARG A 232 -12.05 -4.84 1.12
CA ARG A 232 -11.87 -5.16 2.55
C ARG A 232 -11.36 -3.92 3.26
N GLN A 233 -11.94 -3.63 4.42
CA GLN A 233 -11.52 -2.51 5.26
C GLN A 233 -10.07 -2.72 5.74
N GLY A 234 -9.14 -1.91 5.23
CA GLY A 234 -7.75 -1.88 5.66
C GLY A 234 -7.54 -0.93 6.84
N ALA A 235 -7.86 0.34 6.63
CA ALA A 235 -7.81 1.37 7.67
C ALA A 235 -8.78 1.05 8.82
N PRO A 236 -8.38 1.31 10.08
CA PRO A 236 -9.32 1.35 11.19
C PRO A 236 -10.39 2.43 10.99
N VAL A 237 -11.62 2.07 11.35
CA VAL A 237 -12.76 2.99 11.42
C VAL A 237 -13.12 3.19 12.88
N ILE A 238 -13.11 4.44 13.31
CA ILE A 238 -13.37 4.84 14.68
C ILE A 238 -14.58 5.77 14.69
N GLU A 239 -15.59 5.36 15.42
CA GLU A 239 -16.80 6.14 15.68
C GLU A 239 -16.59 6.97 16.95
N LEU A 240 -16.98 8.24 16.92
CA LEU A 240 -16.85 9.19 18.04
C LEU A 240 -18.24 9.48 18.59
N THR A 241 -18.49 9.08 19.83
CA THR A 241 -19.70 9.32 20.63
C THR A 241 -19.53 10.31 21.76
N SER A 242 -20.24 11.43 21.70
CA SER A 242 -20.56 12.22 22.88
C SER A 242 -22.05 12.60 22.87
N GLY A 243 -22.61 12.89 24.05
CA GLY A 243 -24.01 13.36 24.18
C GLY A 243 -24.23 14.81 23.73
N ASN A 244 -23.18 15.48 23.23
CA ASN A 244 -23.16 16.91 22.90
C ASN A 244 -22.20 17.20 21.73
N ASP A 245 -22.69 17.83 20.67
CA ASP A 245 -21.94 18.19 19.46
C ASP A 245 -20.64 18.95 19.72
N CYS A 246 -20.64 19.87 20.69
CA CYS A 246 -19.46 20.66 21.06
C CYS A 246 -18.33 19.76 21.60
N GLU A 247 -18.69 18.78 22.43
CA GLU A 247 -17.73 17.81 23.00
C GLU A 247 -17.24 16.83 21.94
N SER A 248 -18.11 16.40 21.03
CA SER A 248 -17.74 15.53 19.91
C SER A 248 -16.69 16.21 19.02
N ARG A 249 -16.84 17.51 18.75
CA ARG A 249 -15.85 18.28 17.97
C ARG A 249 -14.52 18.42 18.69
N LYS A 250 -14.53 18.75 19.99
CA LYS A 250 -13.29 18.79 20.80
C LYS A 250 -12.58 17.43 20.83
N LEU A 251 -13.35 16.35 20.96
CA LEU A 251 -12.83 14.98 20.92
C LEU A 251 -12.24 14.65 19.55
N LEU A 252 -12.90 15.03 18.45
CA LEU A 252 -12.34 14.89 17.10
C LEU A 252 -11.02 15.64 16.97
N GLU A 253 -10.96 16.91 17.36
CA GLU A 253 -9.75 17.73 17.25
C GLU A 253 -8.59 17.07 18.00
N THR A 254 -8.83 16.69 19.26
CA THR A 254 -7.83 15.99 20.11
C THR A 254 -7.38 14.68 19.45
N ILE A 255 -8.30 13.86 18.96
CA ILE A 255 -8.00 12.57 18.33
C ILE A 255 -7.26 12.75 17.02
N THR A 256 -7.64 13.73 16.22
CA THR A 256 -7.01 14.02 14.94
C THR A 256 -5.58 14.50 15.15
N GLU A 257 -5.35 15.35 16.15
CA GLU A 257 -4.02 15.81 16.53
C GLU A 257 -3.15 14.66 17.03
N GLU A 258 -3.67 13.82 17.93
CA GLU A 258 -2.95 12.62 18.36
C GLU A 258 -2.64 11.69 17.17
N PHE A 259 -3.58 11.43 16.27
CA PHE A 259 -3.30 10.62 15.08
C PHE A 259 -2.21 11.19 14.18
N ARG A 260 -2.18 12.52 14.02
CA ARG A 260 -1.12 13.22 13.26
C ARG A 260 0.23 13.16 13.97
N ASN A 261 0.24 13.13 15.30
CA ASN A 261 1.44 12.96 16.11
C ASN A 261 1.93 11.52 16.13
N LEU A 262 1.05 10.55 15.84
CA LEU A 262 1.39 9.15 15.64
C LEU A 262 1.83 8.88 14.18
N VAL A 263 2.02 7.61 13.84
CA VAL A 263 2.49 7.17 12.51
C VAL A 263 1.49 7.32 11.36
N TYR A 264 0.33 7.96 11.60
CA TYR A 264 -0.73 7.99 10.60
C TYR A 264 -0.51 9.08 9.58
N GLN A 265 -0.56 8.68 8.32
CA GLN A 265 -0.26 9.54 7.18
C GLN A 265 -1.46 10.38 6.77
N GLU A 266 -2.67 9.89 7.07
CA GLU A 266 -3.91 10.56 6.68
C GLU A 266 -5.04 10.22 7.64
N VAL A 267 -5.73 11.25 8.11
CA VAL A 267 -6.95 11.13 8.91
C VAL A 267 -8.13 11.58 8.04
N GLN A 268 -9.00 10.63 7.69
CA GLN A 268 -10.21 10.89 6.92
C GLN A 268 -11.38 11.11 7.86
N ILE A 269 -11.93 12.31 7.83
CA ILE A 269 -13.09 12.69 8.65
C ILE A 269 -14.34 12.55 7.78
N VAL A 270 -15.33 11.83 8.28
CA VAL A 270 -16.65 11.72 7.66
C VAL A 270 -17.58 12.71 8.35
N GLU A 271 -17.80 13.86 7.69
CA GLU A 271 -18.80 14.86 8.09
C GLU A 271 -20.09 14.68 7.28
N ASP A 272 -21.19 15.21 7.82
CA ASP A 272 -22.61 14.95 7.48
C ASP A 272 -23.07 15.38 6.06
N SER A 273 -22.15 15.47 5.09
CA SER A 273 -22.45 15.84 3.70
C SER A 273 -21.66 15.06 2.65
N ALA A 274 -20.82 14.09 3.04
CA ALA A 274 -19.97 13.41 2.07
C ALA A 274 -20.72 12.28 1.33
N LYS A 275 -21.17 12.58 0.09
CA LYS A 275 -21.56 11.60 -0.95
C LYS A 275 -20.48 10.56 -1.32
N LYS A 276 -19.42 10.40 -0.52
CA LYS A 276 -18.34 9.42 -0.77
C LYS A 276 -18.86 8.02 -0.40
N LYS A 277 -18.77 7.09 -1.36
CA LYS A 277 -19.17 5.70 -1.16
C LYS A 277 -18.22 5.04 -0.15
N ALA A 278 -18.74 4.28 0.83
CA ALA A 278 -17.98 3.53 1.83
C ALA A 278 -16.75 2.79 1.28
N ARG A 279 -16.88 2.28 0.05
CA ARG A 279 -15.83 1.60 -0.71
C ARG A 279 -14.53 2.39 -0.88
N HIS A 280 -14.59 3.71 -0.91
CA HIS A 280 -13.40 4.56 -1.01
C HIS A 280 -12.52 4.41 0.24
N TRP A 281 -13.16 4.41 1.42
CA TRP A 281 -12.47 4.36 2.70
C TRP A 281 -11.97 2.97 3.06
N CYS A 282 -12.66 1.91 2.60
CA CYS A 282 -12.16 0.55 2.78
C CYS A 282 -10.77 0.33 2.17
N ARG A 283 -10.42 1.08 1.11
CA ARG A 283 -9.14 0.94 0.38
C ARG A 283 -7.96 1.62 1.07
N LEU A 284 -8.20 2.36 2.13
CA LEU A 284 -7.15 3.03 2.86
C LEU A 284 -6.27 1.99 3.59
N SER A 285 -4.97 2.25 3.67
CA SER A 285 -4.01 1.36 4.35
C SER A 285 -4.15 1.47 5.87
N CYS A 286 -3.50 0.59 6.62
CA CYS A 286 -3.51 0.67 8.09
C CYS A 286 -2.70 1.85 8.66
N LEU A 287 -1.99 2.62 7.83
CA LEU A 287 -1.38 3.92 8.21
C LEU A 287 -2.34 5.10 8.00
N GLN A 288 -3.56 4.85 7.56
CA GLN A 288 -4.60 5.85 7.44
C GLN A 288 -5.74 5.49 8.39
N VAL A 289 -6.48 6.48 8.90
CA VAL A 289 -7.60 6.27 9.85
C VAL A 289 -8.84 6.95 9.32
N VAL A 290 -10.01 6.34 9.56
CA VAL A 290 -11.32 6.94 9.27
C VAL A 290 -12.01 7.28 10.58
N LEU A 291 -12.34 8.56 10.79
CA LEU A 291 -13.09 9.05 11.93
C LEU A 291 -14.54 9.37 11.51
N ILE A 292 -15.51 8.87 12.27
CA ILE A 292 -16.94 9.06 12.04
C ILE A 292 -17.56 9.71 13.28
N PHE A 293 -18.30 10.78 13.10
CA PHE A 293 -19.10 11.40 14.17
C PHE A 293 -20.46 10.72 14.33
N VAL A 294 -20.98 10.52 15.55
CA VAL A 294 -22.30 9.86 15.77
C VAL A 294 -23.43 10.48 14.97
N ASN A 295 -23.38 11.79 14.77
CA ASN A 295 -24.43 12.50 14.05
C ASN A 295 -24.42 12.20 12.56
N THR A 296 -23.36 11.56 12.06
CA THR A 296 -23.26 11.08 10.69
C THR A 296 -23.43 9.57 10.68
N PRO A 297 -24.44 9.03 9.97
CA PRO A 297 -24.64 7.59 9.90
C PRO A 297 -23.40 6.91 9.30
N ILE A 298 -22.91 5.85 9.96
CA ILE A 298 -21.81 5.02 9.42
C ILE A 298 -22.21 4.54 8.02
N PRO A 299 -21.46 4.88 6.97
CA PRO A 299 -21.91 4.55 5.63
C PRO A 299 -21.92 3.05 5.39
N ALA A 300 -22.97 2.58 4.71
CA ALA A 300 -23.23 1.17 4.51
C ALA A 300 -22.01 0.44 3.92
N GLY A 301 -21.55 -0.60 4.63
CA GLY A 301 -20.39 -1.40 4.27
C GLY A 301 -19.10 -1.05 5.01
N LEU A 302 -19.06 0.06 5.75
CA LEU A 302 -18.06 0.24 6.81
C LEU A 302 -18.53 -0.42 8.11
N LYS A 303 -17.57 -0.94 8.86
CA LYS A 303 -17.82 -1.41 10.23
C LYS A 303 -16.91 -0.62 11.16
N ALA A 304 -17.50 0.17 12.05
CA ALA A 304 -16.75 0.78 13.15
C ALA A 304 -16.10 -0.34 13.98
N GLU A 305 -14.78 -0.26 14.14
CA GLU A 305 -14.01 -1.20 14.94
C GLU A 305 -14.01 -0.77 16.41
N ILE A 306 -14.14 0.54 16.65
CA ILE A 306 -14.20 1.14 17.96
C ILE A 306 -15.22 2.27 17.95
N THR A 307 -15.95 2.39 19.06
CA THR A 307 -16.69 3.58 19.44
C THR A 307 -15.94 4.23 20.60
N LEU A 308 -15.54 5.50 20.47
CA LEU A 308 -14.85 6.31 21.46
C LEU A 308 -15.78 7.38 22.00
N GLY A 309 -15.78 7.63 23.30
CA GLY A 309 -16.44 8.79 23.87
C GLY A 309 -15.67 9.40 25.02
N ARG A 310 -16.16 10.55 25.49
CA ARG A 310 -15.59 11.30 26.60
C ARG A 310 -16.68 11.56 27.63
N ASP A 311 -16.35 11.42 28.91
CA ASP A 311 -17.25 11.78 30.02
C ASP A 311 -16.91 13.16 30.60
N GLU A 312 -17.67 13.56 31.64
CA GLU A 312 -17.54 14.85 32.32
C GLU A 312 -16.18 15.02 33.04
N ASP A 313 -15.50 13.92 33.37
CA ASP A 313 -14.20 13.88 34.07
C ASP A 313 -13.01 13.78 33.10
N ASP A 314 -13.24 14.07 31.82
CA ASP A 314 -12.24 14.01 30.76
C ASP A 314 -11.72 12.60 30.46
N GLN A 315 -12.38 11.56 30.98
CA GLN A 315 -11.99 10.18 30.70
C GLN A 315 -12.45 9.80 29.31
N ILE A 316 -11.56 9.17 28.56
CA ILE A 316 -11.88 8.58 27.27
C ILE A 316 -12.35 7.16 27.53
N TYR A 317 -13.64 6.90 27.33
CA TYR A 317 -14.20 5.55 27.34
C TYR A 317 -14.29 5.03 25.91
N TRP A 318 -14.15 3.72 25.77
CA TRP A 318 -14.25 3.12 24.45
C TRP A 318 -14.82 1.72 24.49
N LYS A 319 -15.44 1.38 23.37
CA LYS A 319 -16.09 0.10 23.13
C LYS A 319 -15.54 -0.46 21.83
N SER A 320 -14.75 -1.54 21.90
CA SER A 320 -14.35 -2.23 20.66
C SER A 320 -15.45 -3.19 20.24
N GLN A 321 -15.82 -3.13 18.96
CA GLN A 321 -16.76 -4.07 18.35
C GLN A 321 -16.04 -4.93 17.33
N GLY A 322 -15.92 -6.23 17.62
CA GLY A 322 -15.60 -7.22 16.59
C GLY A 322 -14.14 -7.48 16.30
N LEU A 323 -13.22 -7.25 17.25
CA LEU A 323 -11.87 -7.80 17.17
C LEU A 323 -11.80 -9.25 17.69
N ASP A 324 -12.61 -9.63 18.70
CA ASP A 324 -12.64 -11.00 19.28
C ASP A 324 -14.06 -11.47 19.66
N SER A 325 -15.10 -11.12 18.89
CA SER A 325 -16.53 -11.43 19.15
C SER A 325 -17.12 -10.99 20.51
N ARG A 326 -16.30 -10.51 21.45
CA ARG A 326 -16.70 -9.91 22.73
C ARG A 326 -16.61 -8.41 22.63
N CYS A 327 -17.66 -7.75 23.10
CA CYS A 327 -17.64 -6.32 23.34
C CYS A 327 -16.84 -6.07 24.62
N ASN A 328 -15.70 -5.37 24.52
CA ASN A 328 -14.94 -4.91 25.68
C ASN A 328 -15.15 -3.40 25.84
N THR A 329 -15.45 -2.99 27.08
CA THR A 329 -15.52 -1.59 27.49
C THR A 329 -14.31 -1.31 28.39
N GLU A 330 -13.54 -0.29 28.04
CA GLU A 330 -12.35 0.14 28.78
C GLU A 330 -12.33 1.68 28.85
N SER A 331 -11.61 2.25 29.81
CA SER A 331 -11.41 3.71 29.93
C SER A 331 -9.96 4.05 30.22
N THR A 332 -9.51 5.21 29.71
CA THR A 332 -8.18 5.75 29.96
C THR A 332 -8.18 7.27 29.82
N ARG A 333 -7.26 7.95 30.51
CA ARG A 333 -6.93 9.36 30.27
C ARG A 333 -5.91 9.55 29.15
N ASN A 334 -5.19 8.50 28.76
CA ASN A 334 -4.08 8.59 27.80
C ASN A 334 -4.47 7.99 26.44
N LEU A 335 -4.85 8.87 25.52
CA LEU A 335 -5.30 8.54 24.18
C LEU A 335 -4.21 7.82 23.35
N LYS A 336 -2.96 8.26 23.46
CA LYS A 336 -1.80 7.62 22.79
C LYS A 336 -1.66 6.15 23.19
N ILE A 337 -1.69 5.85 24.49
CA ILE A 337 -1.60 4.47 25.01
C ILE A 337 -2.73 3.60 24.47
N PHE A 338 -3.95 4.13 24.47
CA PHE A 338 -5.10 3.43 23.91
C PHE A 338 -4.91 3.10 22.43
N LEU A 339 -4.53 4.09 21.61
CA LEU A 339 -4.32 3.89 20.18
C LEU A 339 -3.27 2.81 19.93
N LEU A 340 -2.13 2.89 20.61
CA LEU A 340 -1.07 1.87 20.49
C LEU A 340 -1.58 0.46 20.83
N ASN A 341 -2.37 0.31 21.90
CA ASN A 341 -2.94 -0.98 22.30
C ASN A 341 -3.96 -1.49 21.28
N PHE A 342 -4.79 -0.61 20.72
CA PHE A 342 -5.71 -0.96 19.66
C PHE A 342 -4.97 -1.49 18.42
N PHE A 343 -3.91 -0.83 17.97
CA PHE A 343 -3.15 -1.30 16.81
C PHE A 343 -2.37 -2.59 17.09
N LYS A 344 -1.87 -2.79 18.32
CA LYS A 344 -1.31 -4.07 18.75
C LYS A 344 -2.35 -5.20 18.69
N LYS A 345 -3.58 -4.94 19.15
CA LYS A 345 -4.69 -5.92 19.07
C LYS A 345 -5.07 -6.21 17.61
N LYS A 346 -5.22 -5.17 16.78
CA LYS A 346 -5.49 -5.32 15.34
C LYS A 346 -4.39 -6.10 14.62
N SER A 347 -3.13 -5.86 14.97
CA SER A 347 -1.98 -6.63 14.47
C SER A 347 -2.15 -8.12 14.75
N SER A 348 -2.48 -8.50 15.99
CA SER A 348 -2.73 -9.91 16.34
C SER A 348 -3.82 -10.54 15.49
N VAL A 349 -4.97 -9.89 15.34
CA VAL A 349 -6.11 -10.39 14.53
C VAL A 349 -5.73 -10.55 13.06
N LEU A 350 -5.09 -9.55 12.46
CA LEU A 350 -4.69 -9.59 11.05
C LEU A 350 -3.67 -10.71 10.78
N LYS A 351 -2.73 -10.92 11.70
CA LYS A 351 -1.76 -12.03 11.61
C LYS A 351 -2.43 -13.38 11.76
N GLU A 352 -3.44 -13.50 12.62
CA GLU A 352 -4.19 -14.75 12.77
C GLU A 352 -4.95 -15.10 11.50
N GLN A 353 -5.64 -14.12 10.90
CA GLN A 353 -6.29 -14.27 9.59
C GLN A 353 -5.29 -14.65 8.49
N TYR A 354 -4.09 -14.09 8.51
CA TYR A 354 -3.01 -14.49 7.62
C TYR A 354 -2.58 -15.95 7.85
N ARG A 355 -2.35 -16.38 9.09
CA ARG A 355 -1.96 -17.77 9.42
C ARG A 355 -3.02 -18.77 8.99
N PHE A 356 -4.30 -18.52 9.30
CA PHE A 356 -5.41 -19.36 8.86
C PHE A 356 -5.58 -19.38 7.33
N GLY A 357 -5.43 -18.21 6.68
CA GLY A 357 -5.46 -18.11 5.22
C GLY A 357 -4.28 -18.79 4.53
N ALA A 358 -3.10 -18.83 5.14
CA ALA A 358 -1.92 -19.50 4.63
C ALA A 358 -2.03 -21.04 4.74
N VAL A 359 -2.72 -21.55 5.76
CA VAL A 359 -3.01 -22.99 5.92
C VAL A 359 -4.06 -23.44 4.89
N ALA A 360 -5.10 -22.63 4.64
CA ALA A 360 -6.16 -22.97 3.67
C ALA A 360 -5.70 -23.00 2.20
N ILE A 361 -4.54 -22.44 1.87
CA ILE A 361 -3.97 -22.43 0.50
C ILE A 361 -2.96 -23.58 0.31
N ARG A 362 -2.69 -24.38 1.35
CA ARG A 362 -1.80 -25.56 1.29
C ARG A 362 -2.52 -26.89 1.01
N HIS A 363 -3.83 -26.87 0.77
CA HIS A 363 -4.63 -28.06 0.43
C HIS A 363 -5.22 -27.98 -0.96
#